data_AF-A0A7C7MD28-F1
#
_entry.id   AF-A0A7C7MD28-F1
#
_cell.length_a   1.000
_cell.length_b   1.000
_cell.length_c   1.000
_cell.angle_alpha   90.00
_cell.angle_beta   90.00
_cell.angle_gamma   90.00
#
_symmetry.space_group_name_H-M   'P 1'
#
loop_
_entity.id
_entity.type
_entity.pdbx_description
1 polymer ?
#
loop_
_entity_poly.entity_id
_entity_poly.type
_entity_poly.pdbx_seq_one_letter_code
_entity_poly.pdbx_strand_id
1 'polypeptide(L)'
;MKTSNIIAIILLLTVSILPTFVSAEALFIDTPFQEMEFDQNRPLPKAWTVCYPSCDDENKIDVNLMNKGENFFSIEQLQFIEEDFFEAKTINNTENVEFLFQLKNGLTHPVTRLSYRISKSSHKLELKISSSKPITIKIRANKMLLPEDIVGLGGLYNGTSLISFSPKGIEEMKHKTIQNHSEKLWHGARSRFWSFLISPGETIQSYSIQEIDPNSNAFALASNSESGEYHFILYLGPIERSALMRVSSQLKHLLYTALWDWLRWICFGFQMILAWVFTWVGNLGISIILLALIIKILLYPLSNVAERWQQEVNAIQAWLQPRLKKIKTNYTGEEAHQRTLALYQEKGISPMFTVKSLAGLLIQIPIFIAVFDMLGESIMLKGQGFLWINDLSRPDQWMNL
;
A
#
# COMPACT_ATOMS: atom_id res chain seq x y z
N MET A 1 92.46 0.21 15.96
CA MET A 1 92.32 1.28 14.93
C MET A 1 90.92 1.13 14.36
N LYS A 2 89.91 1.99 14.55
CA LYS A 2 89.83 3.43 14.82
C LYS A 2 88.80 3.72 15.93
N THR A 3 89.15 4.70 16.73
CA THR A 3 88.35 5.49 17.68
C THR A 3 87.32 6.36 16.97
N SER A 4 86.15 6.63 17.59
CA SER A 4 85.71 7.99 18.00
C SER A 4 84.25 8.04 18.50
N ASN A 5 84.09 8.43 19.78
CA ASN A 5 83.12 9.35 20.43
C ASN A 5 81.61 9.20 20.19
N ILE A 6 80.81 8.88 21.23
CA ILE A 6 80.23 9.74 22.30
C ILE A 6 79.27 10.82 21.73
N ILE A 7 77.98 10.74 22.08
CA ILE A 7 77.13 11.81 22.66
C ILE A 7 75.75 11.21 23.00
N ALA A 8 75.34 11.37 24.25
CA ALA A 8 74.00 11.09 24.76
C ALA A 8 73.05 12.26 24.44
N ILE A 9 71.84 12.00 23.93
CA ILE A 9 70.72 12.94 23.99
C ILE A 9 69.44 12.14 24.28
N ILE A 10 68.90 12.38 25.48
CA ILE A 10 67.53 12.07 25.87
C ILE A 10 66.60 13.01 25.09
N LEU A 11 65.64 12.48 24.35
CA LEU A 11 64.50 13.28 23.87
C LEU A 11 63.20 12.48 24.08
N LEU A 12 62.43 12.93 25.08
CA LEU A 12 60.99 12.67 25.16
C LEU A 12 60.34 13.15 23.86
N LEU A 13 59.63 12.28 23.15
CA LEU A 13 58.63 12.69 22.17
C LEU A 13 57.34 11.95 22.47
N THR A 14 56.50 12.71 23.17
CA THR A 14 55.07 12.57 23.37
C THR A 14 54.37 11.89 22.19
N VAL A 15 53.69 10.79 22.46
CA VAL A 15 52.67 10.23 21.57
C VAL A 15 51.53 11.24 21.52
N SER A 16 51.52 12.10 20.51
CA SER A 16 50.36 12.91 20.17
C SER A 16 49.27 11.98 19.64
N ILE A 17 48.45 11.47 20.56
CA ILE A 17 47.13 10.95 20.22
C ILE A 17 46.31 12.17 19.83
N LEU A 18 46.34 12.52 18.53
CA LEU A 18 45.25 13.32 17.99
C LEU A 18 43.97 12.53 18.27
N PRO A 19 42.93 13.12 18.88
CA PRO A 19 41.62 12.52 18.81
C PRO A 19 41.25 12.56 17.33
N THR A 20 41.30 11.41 16.67
CA THR A 20 40.52 11.23 15.45
C THR A 20 39.09 11.57 15.84
N PHE A 21 38.58 12.69 15.33
CA PHE A 21 37.16 12.97 15.34
C PHE A 21 36.50 11.75 14.69
N VAL A 22 35.95 10.87 15.53
CA VAL A 22 35.09 9.78 15.10
C VAL A 22 33.88 10.47 14.50
N SER A 23 33.82 10.47 13.17
CA SER A 23 32.65 10.87 12.40
C SER A 23 31.43 10.16 12.98
N ALA A 24 30.35 10.91 13.22
CA ALA A 24 29.07 10.39 13.69
C ALA A 24 28.71 9.09 12.94
N GLU A 25 28.84 7.95 13.61
CA GLU A 25 28.58 6.64 13.03
C GLU A 25 27.06 6.48 12.93
N ALA A 26 26.52 6.47 11.72
CA ALA A 26 25.09 6.29 11.50
C ALA A 26 24.61 4.97 12.14
N LEU A 27 23.50 5.05 12.88
CA LEU A 27 22.87 3.87 13.47
C LEU A 27 22.00 3.21 12.41
N PHE A 28 22.36 1.98 12.05
CA PHE A 28 21.67 1.20 11.03
C PHE A 28 20.91 0.03 11.65
N ILE A 29 19.69 -0.18 11.18
CA ILE A 29 18.82 -1.29 11.56
C ILE A 29 18.56 -2.08 10.31
N ASP A 30 18.87 -3.37 10.41
CA ASP A 30 18.56 -4.32 9.37
C ASP A 30 17.56 -5.35 9.93
N THR A 31 16.44 -5.49 9.24
CA THR A 31 15.48 -6.56 9.47
C THR A 31 15.05 -7.13 8.12
N PRO A 32 14.56 -8.38 8.07
CA PRO A 32 14.18 -9.00 6.80
C PRO A 32 13.15 -8.19 5.99
N PHE A 33 12.38 -7.31 6.62
CA PHE A 33 11.30 -6.56 5.96
C PHE A 33 11.56 -5.07 5.81
N GLN A 34 12.49 -4.51 6.59
CA GLN A 34 12.74 -3.08 6.63
C GLN A 34 14.14 -2.74 7.14
N GLU A 35 14.72 -1.72 6.53
CA GLU A 35 15.99 -1.12 6.91
C GLU A 35 15.73 0.32 7.36
N MET A 36 16.36 0.75 8.46
CA MET A 36 16.23 2.12 8.95
C MET A 36 17.59 2.71 9.31
N GLU A 37 17.79 3.97 8.94
CA GLU A 37 19.00 4.73 9.27
C GLU A 37 18.63 5.89 10.20
N PHE A 38 19.38 6.03 11.29
CA PHE A 38 19.27 7.13 12.25
C PHE A 38 20.62 7.82 12.41
N ASP A 39 20.59 9.14 12.63
CA ASP A 39 21.76 9.84 13.16
C ASP A 39 21.76 9.65 14.69
N GLN A 40 22.89 9.31 15.31
CA GLN A 40 22.98 9.09 16.78
C GLN A 40 22.42 10.24 17.62
N ASN A 41 22.49 11.41 17.02
CA ASN A 41 22.26 12.72 17.60
C ASN A 41 20.87 13.30 17.27
N ARG A 42 20.16 12.69 16.30
CA ARG A 42 18.81 13.14 15.92
C ARG A 42 17.81 12.00 16.09
N PRO A 43 16.77 12.16 16.93
CA PRO A 43 15.76 11.14 17.18
C PRO A 43 14.73 11.02 16.04
N LEU A 44 15.11 11.37 14.80
CA LEU A 44 14.26 11.25 13.61
C LEU A 44 14.95 10.31 12.61
N PRO A 45 14.20 9.41 11.95
CA PRO A 45 14.79 8.55 10.93
C PRO A 45 15.30 9.40 9.75
N LYS A 46 16.51 9.11 9.31
CA LYS A 46 17.14 9.71 8.14
C LYS A 46 16.70 9.01 6.85
N ALA A 47 16.60 7.69 6.90
CA ALA A 47 16.06 6.87 5.84
C ALA A 47 15.24 5.72 6.42
N TRP A 48 14.19 5.33 5.72
CA TRP A 48 13.41 4.13 6.01
C TRP A 48 13.11 3.41 4.71
N THR A 49 13.80 2.30 4.49
CA THR A 49 13.60 1.42 3.34
C THR A 49 12.74 0.23 3.76
N VAL A 50 11.78 -0.12 2.92
CA VAL A 50 10.95 -1.30 3.13
C VAL A 50 11.00 -2.17 1.88
N CYS A 51 11.15 -3.48 2.07
CA CYS A 51 11.33 -4.43 0.98
C CYS A 51 10.20 -5.47 0.93
N TYR A 52 10.04 -6.06 -0.25
CA TYR A 52 9.19 -7.21 -0.52
C TYR A 52 9.88 -8.14 -1.55
N PRO A 53 9.91 -9.48 -1.34
CA PRO A 53 9.43 -10.20 -0.16
C PRO A 53 10.35 -10.08 1.05
N SER A 54 11.67 -9.98 0.87
CA SER A 54 12.67 -9.69 1.90
C SER A 54 13.69 -8.63 1.42
N CYS A 55 14.33 -7.93 2.35
CA CYS A 55 15.46 -7.05 2.05
C CYS A 55 16.74 -7.82 1.68
N ASP A 56 16.80 -9.12 1.98
CA ASP A 56 17.93 -10.00 1.63
C ASP A 56 17.82 -10.58 0.20
N ASP A 57 16.67 -10.47 -0.45
CA ASP A 57 16.43 -11.08 -1.76
C ASP A 57 17.03 -10.26 -2.92
N GLU A 58 17.62 -10.94 -3.90
CA GLU A 58 18.23 -10.28 -5.08
C GLU A 58 17.19 -9.56 -5.96
N ASN A 59 15.98 -10.13 -6.09
CA ASN A 59 14.89 -9.57 -6.88
C ASN A 59 13.88 -8.79 -6.01
N LYS A 60 14.36 -8.16 -4.92
CA LYS A 60 13.50 -7.40 -4.02
C LYS A 60 12.91 -6.18 -4.69
N ILE A 61 11.69 -5.84 -4.26
CA ILE A 61 11.02 -4.60 -4.58
C ILE A 61 11.06 -3.77 -3.32
N ASP A 62 11.67 -2.60 -3.39
CA ASP A 62 11.80 -1.71 -2.25
C ASP A 62 11.16 -0.34 -2.47
N VAL A 63 10.84 0.29 -1.35
CA VAL A 63 10.49 1.71 -1.27
C VAL A 63 11.40 2.33 -0.24
N ASN A 64 12.18 3.33 -0.67
CA ASN A 64 13.09 4.08 0.19
C ASN A 64 12.50 5.45 0.50
N LEU A 65 12.20 5.68 1.78
CA LEU A 65 11.74 6.95 2.31
C LEU A 65 12.92 7.72 2.87
N MET A 66 13.38 8.71 2.12
CA MET A 66 14.50 9.55 2.54
C MET A 66 14.02 10.86 3.16
N ASN A 67 14.60 11.21 4.31
CA ASN A 67 14.36 12.47 5.00
C ASN A 67 15.31 13.56 4.46
N LYS A 68 15.25 13.86 3.15
CA LYS A 68 16.07 14.92 2.51
C LYS A 68 15.22 16.14 2.12
N GLY A 69 15.55 17.30 2.69
CA GLY A 69 14.99 18.61 2.36
C GLY A 69 13.59 18.87 2.95
N GLU A 70 12.59 18.12 2.50
CA GLU A 70 11.20 18.22 2.96
C GLU A 70 10.81 16.93 3.67
N ASN A 71 11.01 16.91 4.98
CA ASN A 71 10.96 15.70 5.77
C ASN A 71 9.68 14.86 5.56
N PHE A 72 9.82 13.55 5.32
CA PHE A 72 8.67 12.65 5.13
C PHE A 72 7.91 12.43 6.44
N PHE A 73 8.66 12.42 7.54
CA PHE A 73 8.18 12.26 8.91
C PHE A 73 8.86 13.32 9.76
N SER A 74 8.06 14.10 10.45
CA SER A 74 8.56 15.10 11.39
C SER A 74 7.66 15.19 12.60
N ILE A 75 8.27 15.46 13.73
CA ILE A 75 7.57 15.75 14.98
C ILE A 75 7.81 17.25 15.23
N GLU A 76 6.73 18.02 15.36
CA GLU A 76 6.79 19.49 15.46
C GLU A 76 7.66 19.94 16.64
N GLN A 77 7.52 19.24 17.77
CA GLN A 77 8.28 19.45 19.00
C GLN A 77 9.77 19.12 18.85
N LEU A 78 10.18 18.47 17.76
CA LEU A 78 11.57 18.10 17.46
C LEU A 78 12.20 18.93 16.33
N GLN A 79 11.51 19.92 15.74
CA GLN A 79 12.00 20.66 14.56
C GLN A 79 13.21 21.56 14.82
N PHE A 80 13.44 22.01 16.06
CA PHE A 80 14.48 22.98 16.42
C PHE A 80 15.51 22.43 17.41
N ILE A 81 15.78 21.12 17.37
CA ILE A 81 16.69 20.47 18.31
C ILE A 81 18.13 20.54 17.78
N GLU A 82 19.05 20.90 18.66
CA GLU A 82 20.49 20.80 18.42
C GLU A 82 20.95 19.33 18.45
N GLU A 83 21.97 19.00 17.65
CA GLU A 83 22.37 17.60 17.42
C GLU A 83 22.80 16.85 18.69
N ASP A 84 23.14 17.51 19.81
CA ASP A 84 23.68 16.79 20.98
C ASP A 84 22.71 16.51 22.14
N PHE A 85 21.39 16.66 21.95
CA PHE A 85 20.44 16.61 23.07
C PHE A 85 20.12 15.19 23.57
N PHE A 86 20.23 14.18 22.70
CA PHE A 86 19.82 12.81 22.99
C PHE A 86 21.00 11.85 23.03
N GLU A 87 20.90 10.85 23.90
CA GLU A 87 21.73 9.66 23.86
C GLU A 87 20.92 8.51 23.27
N ALA A 88 21.45 7.88 22.22
CA ALA A 88 20.86 6.71 21.58
C ALA A 88 21.37 5.41 22.22
N LYS A 89 20.46 4.45 22.44
CA LYS A 89 20.76 3.07 22.85
C LYS A 89 19.99 2.10 21.99
N THR A 90 20.67 1.08 21.51
CA THR A 90 20.05 -0.01 20.73
C THR A 90 19.89 -1.24 21.62
N ILE A 91 18.67 -1.77 21.68
CA ILE A 91 18.32 -2.98 22.41
C ILE A 91 17.84 -4.00 21.37
N ASN A 92 18.66 -5.01 21.11
CA ASN A 92 18.33 -6.05 20.14
C ASN A 92 17.81 -7.30 20.86
N ASN A 93 16.51 -7.58 20.70
CA ASN A 93 15.85 -8.77 21.24
C ASN A 93 15.66 -9.82 20.12
N THR A 94 15.24 -11.03 20.49
CA THR A 94 14.96 -12.10 19.52
C THR A 94 13.88 -11.71 18.51
N GLU A 95 12.82 -11.04 18.96
CA GLU A 95 11.67 -10.68 18.12
C GLU A 95 11.71 -9.26 17.55
N ASN A 96 12.37 -8.33 18.24
CA ASN A 96 12.29 -6.90 17.93
C ASN A 96 13.64 -6.22 18.12
N VAL A 97 13.88 -5.14 17.38
CA VAL A 97 14.98 -4.20 17.63
C VAL A 97 14.38 -2.90 18.17
N GLU A 98 14.82 -2.45 19.34
CA GLU A 98 14.34 -1.22 19.97
C GLU A 98 15.45 -0.17 20.01
N PHE A 99 15.15 1.02 19.49
CA PHE A 99 15.99 2.19 19.53
C PHE A 99 15.45 3.20 20.53
N LEU A 100 16.24 3.45 21.56
CA LEU A 100 15.89 4.32 22.66
C LEU A 100 16.72 5.61 22.57
N PHE A 101 16.05 6.73 22.39
CA PHE A 101 16.63 8.06 22.54
C PHE A 101 16.20 8.63 23.88
N GLN A 102 17.16 8.96 24.74
CA GLN A 102 16.90 9.57 26.04
C GLN A 102 17.58 10.93 26.12
N LEU A 103 16.87 11.93 26.65
CA LEU A 103 17.42 13.26 26.86
C LEU A 103 18.62 13.20 27.82
N LYS A 104 19.73 13.85 27.46
CA LYS A 104 20.92 13.91 28.32
C LYS A 104 20.61 14.63 29.64
N ASN A 105 21.24 14.15 30.72
CA ASN A 105 21.04 14.71 32.06
C ASN A 105 21.43 16.20 32.10
N GLY A 106 20.55 17.04 32.66
CA GLY A 106 20.77 18.48 32.82
C GLY A 106 20.17 19.35 31.70
N LEU A 107 19.66 18.75 30.62
CA LEU A 107 18.92 19.46 29.57
C LEU A 107 17.41 19.44 29.87
N THR A 108 16.71 20.50 29.47
CA THR A 108 15.25 20.59 29.57
C THR A 108 14.65 20.64 28.16
N HIS A 109 13.82 19.65 27.85
CA HIS A 109 13.13 19.57 26.58
C HIS A 109 11.73 18.97 26.80
N PRO A 110 10.68 19.41 26.07
CA PRO A 110 9.34 18.86 26.23
C PRO A 110 9.30 17.36 26.03
N VAL A 111 10.05 16.84 25.05
CA VAL A 111 10.25 15.40 24.80
C VAL A 111 11.46 14.90 25.57
N THR A 112 11.26 13.92 26.44
CA THR A 112 12.29 13.36 27.33
C THR A 112 12.80 11.99 26.87
N ARG A 113 11.93 11.20 26.23
CA ARG A 113 12.24 9.85 25.77
C ARG A 113 11.53 9.56 24.45
N LEU A 114 12.24 8.94 23.52
CA LEU A 114 11.70 8.36 22.30
C LEU A 114 12.11 6.90 22.20
N SER A 115 11.19 6.00 21.89
CA SER A 115 11.49 4.61 21.61
C SER A 115 10.86 4.18 20.28
N TYR A 116 11.69 3.65 19.39
CA TYR A 116 11.28 3.00 18.15
C TYR A 116 11.47 1.50 18.31
N ARG A 117 10.37 0.75 18.40
CA ARG A 117 10.41 -0.71 18.46
C ARG A 117 9.98 -1.29 17.13
N ILE A 118 10.91 -1.96 16.47
CA ILE A 118 10.77 -2.52 15.13
C ILE A 118 10.65 -4.03 15.23
N SER A 119 9.62 -4.58 14.59
CA SER A 119 9.42 -6.01 14.53
C SER A 119 10.31 -6.67 13.48
N LYS A 120 10.95 -7.80 13.81
CA LYS A 120 11.72 -8.59 12.84
C LYS A 120 10.85 -9.49 11.97
N SER A 121 9.61 -9.74 12.38
CA SER A 121 8.68 -10.66 11.70
C SER A 121 7.60 -9.96 10.88
N SER A 122 7.51 -8.62 10.97
CA SER A 122 6.48 -7.82 10.32
C SER A 122 6.94 -6.40 10.02
N HIS A 123 6.23 -5.72 9.14
CA HIS A 123 6.39 -4.29 8.81
C HIS A 123 5.86 -3.33 9.90
N LYS A 124 5.79 -3.79 11.15
CA LYS A 124 5.24 -3.03 12.27
C LYS A 124 6.35 -2.25 12.99
N LEU A 125 6.11 -0.95 13.16
CA LEU A 125 6.93 -0.03 13.94
C LEU A 125 6.08 0.55 15.08
N GLU A 126 6.48 0.35 16.33
CA GLU A 126 5.88 1.05 17.47
C GLU A 126 6.74 2.26 17.84
N LEU A 127 6.12 3.43 17.93
CA LEU A 127 6.77 4.67 18.35
C LEU A 127 6.17 5.08 19.70
N LYS A 128 7.02 5.19 20.73
CA LYS A 128 6.65 5.69 22.05
C LYS A 128 7.39 6.98 22.34
N ILE A 129 6.66 8.01 22.74
CA ILE A 129 7.20 9.35 23.02
C ILE A 129 6.74 9.75 24.42
N SER A 130 7.67 10.03 25.30
CA SER A 130 7.38 10.66 26.59
C SER A 130 7.55 12.17 26.44
N SER A 131 6.47 12.92 26.61
CA SER A 131 6.45 14.37 26.42
C SER A 131 5.53 15.08 27.41
N SER A 132 5.99 16.23 27.92
CA SER A 132 5.21 17.13 28.79
C SER A 132 4.22 18.03 28.02
N LYS A 133 4.36 18.12 26.69
CA LYS A 133 3.47 18.87 25.80
C LYS A 133 2.74 17.93 24.82
N PRO A 134 1.56 18.33 24.32
CA PRO A 134 0.92 17.67 23.18
C PRO A 134 1.88 17.46 22.02
N ILE A 135 1.76 16.33 21.32
CA ILE A 135 2.63 15.94 20.21
C ILE A 135 1.88 16.09 18.88
N THR A 136 2.53 16.70 17.91
CA THR A 136 2.05 16.80 16.52
C THR A 136 3.03 16.09 15.60
N ILE A 137 2.55 15.06 14.90
CA ILE A 137 3.33 14.34 13.89
C ILE A 137 2.88 14.81 12.51
N LYS A 138 3.77 15.40 11.73
CA LYS A 138 3.51 15.77 10.33
C LYS A 138 4.08 14.72 9.40
N ILE A 139 3.23 14.19 8.52
CA ILE A 139 3.55 13.17 7.53
C ILE A 139 3.35 13.76 6.15
N ARG A 140 4.28 13.50 5.22
CA ARG A 140 4.19 13.89 3.81
C ARG A 140 4.40 12.69 2.92
N ALA A 141 3.36 12.26 2.22
CA ALA A 141 3.38 11.05 1.43
C ALA A 141 3.65 11.25 -0.07
N ASN A 142 3.59 12.46 -0.63
CA ASN A 142 3.80 12.70 -2.06
C ASN A 142 5.21 12.26 -2.54
N LYS A 143 6.22 12.33 -1.66
CA LYS A 143 7.56 11.77 -1.95
C LYS A 143 7.75 10.33 -1.50
N MET A 144 6.83 9.79 -0.70
CA MET A 144 6.94 8.42 -0.18
C MET A 144 6.48 7.39 -1.19
N LEU A 145 5.39 7.70 -1.89
CA LEU A 145 4.66 6.77 -2.73
C LEU A 145 4.49 7.43 -4.09
N LEU A 146 5.49 7.29 -4.95
CA LEU A 146 5.49 7.91 -6.27
C LEU A 146 4.39 7.30 -7.14
N PRO A 147 3.63 8.12 -7.89
CA PRO A 147 2.70 7.61 -8.87
C PRO A 147 3.44 6.81 -9.94
N GLU A 148 2.90 5.66 -10.31
CA GLU A 148 3.35 4.93 -11.49
C GLU A 148 2.66 5.55 -12.72
N ASP A 149 3.41 5.91 -13.77
CA ASP A 149 2.83 6.46 -15.00
C ASP A 149 2.30 5.31 -15.87
N ILE A 150 1.14 4.77 -15.48
CA ILE A 150 0.49 3.64 -16.16
C ILE A 150 -0.59 4.15 -17.09
N VAL A 151 -0.55 3.69 -18.34
CA VAL A 151 -1.54 4.02 -19.37
C VAL A 151 -2.78 3.11 -19.33
N GLY A 152 -3.89 3.58 -19.92
CA GLY A 152 -5.12 2.80 -20.07
C GLY A 152 -5.86 2.57 -18.74
N LEU A 153 -6.54 1.42 -18.61
CA LEU A 153 -7.28 1.07 -17.38
C LEU A 153 -6.37 0.93 -16.14
N GLY A 154 -5.06 0.70 -16.33
CA GLY A 154 -4.10 0.70 -15.23
C GLY A 154 -3.99 2.05 -14.52
N GLY A 155 -4.37 3.14 -15.21
CA GLY A 155 -4.41 4.48 -14.63
C GLY A 155 -5.36 4.64 -13.45
N LEU A 156 -6.32 3.71 -13.26
CA LEU A 156 -7.19 3.67 -12.08
C LEU A 156 -6.41 3.45 -10.77
N TYR A 157 -5.21 2.89 -10.85
CA TYR A 157 -4.33 2.66 -9.71
C TYR A 157 -3.22 3.72 -9.59
N ASN A 158 -3.18 4.72 -10.47
CA ASN A 158 -2.17 5.76 -10.42
C ASN A 158 -2.46 6.73 -9.28
N GLY A 159 -1.38 7.20 -8.67
CA GLY A 159 -1.45 8.19 -7.61
C GLY A 159 -1.36 7.60 -6.21
N THR A 160 -1.31 8.54 -5.28
CA THR A 160 -1.30 8.27 -3.85
C THR A 160 -2.48 9.02 -3.26
N SER A 161 -3.29 8.32 -2.48
CA SER A 161 -4.45 8.89 -1.80
C SER A 161 -4.24 8.85 -0.30
N LEU A 162 -4.66 9.93 0.36
CA LEU A 162 -4.75 9.99 1.81
C LEU A 162 -6.00 9.25 2.26
N ILE A 163 -5.83 8.30 3.17
CA ILE A 163 -6.91 7.44 3.66
C ILE A 163 -7.03 7.47 5.18
N SER A 164 -8.27 7.47 5.65
CA SER A 164 -8.67 7.18 7.01
C SER A 164 -9.42 5.86 6.98
N PHE A 165 -8.95 4.89 7.75
CA PHE A 165 -9.48 3.54 7.79
C PHE A 165 -10.16 3.26 9.12
N SER A 166 -11.45 2.96 9.03
CA SER A 166 -12.30 2.54 10.14
C SER A 166 -12.81 1.11 9.96
N PRO A 167 -13.30 0.47 11.04
CA PRO A 167 -13.98 -0.82 10.93
C PRO A 167 -15.16 -0.82 9.94
N LYS A 168 -15.73 0.35 9.63
CA LYS A 168 -16.86 0.52 8.70
C LYS A 168 -16.43 0.69 7.23
N GLY A 169 -15.15 0.96 6.96
CA GLY A 169 -14.64 1.17 5.62
C GLY A 169 -13.45 2.13 5.55
N ILE A 170 -12.96 2.35 4.32
CA ILE A 170 -11.98 3.40 4.01
C ILE A 170 -12.72 4.66 3.58
N GLU A 171 -12.30 5.79 4.14
CA GLU A 171 -12.69 7.12 3.69
C GLU A 171 -11.46 7.87 3.18
N GLU A 172 -11.58 8.51 2.02
CA GLU A 172 -10.52 9.36 1.49
C GLU A 172 -10.49 10.69 2.24
N MET A 173 -9.32 11.08 2.76
CA MET A 173 -9.18 12.30 3.56
C MET A 173 -9.15 13.53 2.64
N LYS A 174 -10.34 14.08 2.34
CA LYS A 174 -10.51 15.31 1.54
C LYS A 174 -10.87 16.55 2.35
N HIS A 175 -11.36 16.38 3.58
CA HIS A 175 -11.85 17.47 4.43
C HIS A 175 -10.75 18.03 5.34
N LYS A 176 -10.84 19.32 5.70
CA LYS A 176 -9.78 20.06 6.41
C LYS A 176 -9.43 19.54 7.81
N THR A 177 -10.34 18.84 8.50
CA THR A 177 -10.08 18.35 9.85
C THR A 177 -10.95 17.15 10.19
N ILE A 178 -10.35 16.09 10.73
CA ILE A 178 -11.04 14.92 11.29
C ILE A 178 -10.76 14.92 12.80
N GLN A 179 -11.80 15.09 13.62
CA GLN A 179 -11.69 15.01 15.08
C GLN A 179 -12.29 13.69 15.55
N ASN A 180 -11.47 12.84 16.17
CA ASN A 180 -11.93 11.57 16.75
C ASN A 180 -11.53 11.51 18.22
N HIS A 181 -12.54 11.36 19.07
CA HIS A 181 -12.36 11.34 20.52
C HIS A 181 -12.35 9.93 21.13
N SER A 182 -12.70 8.90 20.38
CA SER A 182 -12.93 7.56 20.95
C SER A 182 -12.47 6.39 20.07
N GLU A 183 -12.64 6.47 18.75
CA GLU A 183 -12.23 5.40 17.85
C GLU A 183 -10.78 5.58 17.37
N LYS A 184 -9.94 4.59 17.69
CA LYS A 184 -8.55 4.48 17.21
C LYS A 184 -8.58 3.98 15.77
N LEU A 185 -8.54 4.92 14.84
CA LEU A 185 -8.55 4.64 13.41
C LEU A 185 -7.12 4.66 12.85
N TRP A 186 -6.91 3.99 11.73
CA TRP A 186 -5.65 4.06 11.00
C TRP A 186 -5.73 5.18 9.99
N HIS A 187 -4.70 6.02 9.92
CA HIS A 187 -4.63 7.14 8.98
C HIS A 187 -3.34 7.09 8.22
N GLY A 188 -3.34 7.51 6.97
CA GLY A 188 -2.10 7.55 6.22
C GLY A 188 -2.29 7.73 4.74
N ALA A 189 -1.36 7.17 3.98
CA ALA A 189 -1.32 7.27 2.54
C ALA A 189 -1.22 5.89 1.91
N ARG A 190 -1.89 5.73 0.78
CA ARG A 190 -1.93 4.50 0.01
C ARG A 190 -1.61 4.78 -1.45
N SER A 191 -0.80 3.91 -2.04
CA SER A 191 -0.60 3.79 -3.48
C SER A 191 -1.12 2.43 -3.96
N ARG A 192 -0.80 2.08 -5.22
CA ARG A 192 -1.12 0.77 -5.79
C ARG A 192 -0.60 -0.40 -4.96
N PHE A 193 0.70 -0.41 -4.64
CA PHE A 193 1.37 -1.56 -4.01
C PHE A 193 1.80 -1.33 -2.57
N TRP A 194 1.85 -0.08 -2.11
CA TRP A 194 2.44 0.28 -0.82
C TRP A 194 1.51 1.18 -0.03
N SER A 195 1.50 1.02 1.29
CA SER A 195 0.81 1.94 2.18
C SER A 195 1.67 2.31 3.39
N PHE A 196 1.52 3.56 3.80
CA PHE A 196 2.01 4.09 5.06
C PHE A 196 0.80 4.41 5.93
N LEU A 197 0.74 3.88 7.14
CA LEU A 197 -0.37 4.09 8.07
C LEU A 197 0.16 4.34 9.47
N ILE A 198 -0.55 5.17 10.22
CA ILE A 198 -0.31 5.49 11.61
C ILE A 198 -1.63 5.35 12.38
N SER A 199 -1.57 4.71 13.55
CA SER A 199 -2.70 4.57 14.46
C SER A 199 -2.29 4.96 15.87
N PRO A 200 -3.11 5.79 16.58
CA PRO A 200 -2.87 6.11 17.97
C PRO A 200 -3.13 4.90 18.86
N GLY A 201 -2.19 4.62 19.77
CA GLY A 201 -2.26 3.56 20.75
C GLY A 201 -3.13 3.91 21.96
N GLU A 202 -3.06 3.08 23.01
CA GLU A 202 -3.97 3.20 24.16
C GLU A 202 -3.73 4.38 25.08
N THR A 203 -2.53 4.93 25.07
CA THR A 203 -2.15 6.04 25.96
C THR A 203 -2.65 7.40 25.47
N ILE A 204 -3.19 7.48 24.24
CA ILE A 204 -3.69 8.71 23.63
C ILE A 204 -5.20 8.77 23.82
N GLN A 205 -5.69 9.82 24.51
CA GLN A 205 -7.12 10.00 24.79
C GLN A 205 -7.87 10.67 23.65
N SER A 206 -7.24 11.65 23.00
CA SER A 206 -7.82 12.34 21.87
C SER A 206 -6.77 12.66 20.82
N TYR A 207 -7.17 12.60 19.56
CA TYR A 207 -6.34 13.00 18.44
C TYR A 207 -7.19 13.69 17.37
N SER A 208 -6.53 14.52 16.56
CA SER A 208 -7.15 15.15 15.42
C SER A 208 -6.19 15.16 14.25
N ILE A 209 -6.74 15.05 13.05
CA ILE A 209 -6.01 15.19 11.80
C ILE A 209 -6.28 16.58 11.28
N GLN A 210 -5.22 17.33 11.02
CA GLN A 210 -5.22 18.72 10.61
C GLN A 210 -4.26 18.92 9.43
N GLU A 211 -4.23 20.12 8.87
CA GLU A 211 -3.30 20.49 7.78
C GLU A 211 -3.29 19.50 6.61
N ILE A 212 -4.47 18.96 6.24
CA ILE A 212 -4.59 18.04 5.12
C ILE A 212 -4.37 18.81 3.83
N ASP A 213 -3.27 18.49 3.14
CA ASP A 213 -2.95 19.00 1.81
C ASP A 213 -2.98 17.84 0.80
N PRO A 214 -4.04 17.74 -0.03
CA PRO A 214 -4.16 16.72 -1.06
C PRO A 214 -3.06 16.80 -2.13
N ASN A 215 -2.47 17.98 -2.39
CA ASN A 215 -1.46 18.11 -3.44
C ASN A 215 -0.10 17.55 -3.00
N SER A 216 0.27 17.75 -1.73
CA SER A 216 1.50 17.19 -1.15
C SER A 216 1.26 15.87 -0.40
N ASN A 217 0.03 15.34 -0.44
CA ASN A 217 -0.41 14.19 0.35
C ASN A 217 0.11 14.28 1.79
N ALA A 218 -0.06 15.46 2.39
CA ALA A 218 0.44 15.76 3.71
C ALA A 218 -0.70 15.86 4.73
N PHE A 219 -0.44 15.45 5.96
CA PHE A 219 -1.35 15.65 7.08
C PHE A 219 -0.57 15.76 8.40
N ALA A 220 -1.18 16.43 9.37
CA ALA A 220 -0.68 16.56 10.72
C ALA A 220 -1.59 15.80 11.69
N LEU A 221 -1.03 14.86 12.45
CA LEU A 221 -1.68 14.14 13.53
C LEU A 221 -1.34 14.83 14.86
N ALA A 222 -2.28 15.64 15.37
CA ALA A 222 -2.17 16.25 16.68
C ALA A 222 -2.77 15.31 17.74
N SER A 223 -2.04 15.04 18.81
CA SER A 223 -2.41 14.08 19.84
C SER A 223 -2.26 14.66 21.24
N ASN A 224 -3.14 14.23 22.15
CA ASN A 224 -3.12 14.63 23.55
C ASN A 224 -3.19 13.41 24.49
N SER A 225 -2.36 13.42 25.53
CA SER A 225 -2.27 12.38 26.56
C SER A 225 -2.06 12.99 27.94
N GLU A 226 -2.87 12.59 28.92
CA GLU A 226 -2.74 13.02 30.32
C GLU A 226 -1.54 12.40 31.03
N SER A 227 -1.11 11.19 30.66
CA SER A 227 0.06 10.53 31.26
C SER A 227 1.39 11.08 30.73
N GLY A 228 1.35 11.93 29.71
CA GLY A 228 2.54 12.40 28.99
C GLY A 228 3.20 11.32 28.13
N GLU A 229 2.54 10.16 27.93
CA GLU A 229 3.04 9.04 27.13
C GLU A 229 2.23 8.90 25.84
N TYR A 230 2.88 9.03 24.70
CA TYR A 230 2.25 8.91 23.39
C TYR A 230 2.74 7.64 22.71
N HIS A 231 1.84 6.69 22.51
CA HIS A 231 2.13 5.45 21.79
C HIS A 231 1.47 5.50 20.41
N PHE A 232 2.24 5.30 19.35
CA PHE A 232 1.77 5.19 17.97
C PHE A 232 2.20 3.86 17.39
N ILE A 233 1.33 3.26 16.59
CA ILE A 233 1.64 2.09 15.77
C ILE A 233 1.70 2.56 14.34
N LEU A 234 2.85 2.37 13.70
CA LEU A 234 3.10 2.69 12.32
C LEU A 234 3.22 1.40 11.52
N TYR A 235 2.73 1.46 10.29
CA TYR A 235 2.85 0.43 9.27
C TYR A 235 3.38 1.10 8.01
N LEU A 236 4.50 0.62 7.49
CA LEU A 236 4.96 0.94 6.16
C LEU A 236 5.28 -0.37 5.47
N GLY A 237 4.49 -0.74 4.48
CA GLY A 237 4.60 -2.06 3.90
C GLY A 237 3.78 -2.26 2.62
N PRO A 238 3.95 -3.44 2.01
CA PRO A 238 3.23 -3.79 0.81
C PRO A 238 1.77 -4.08 1.12
N ILE A 239 0.87 -3.68 0.23
CA ILE A 239 -0.56 -3.96 0.32
C ILE A 239 -0.79 -5.42 -0.06
N GLU A 240 -0.41 -6.30 0.84
CA GLU A 240 -0.47 -7.75 0.69
C GLU A 240 -1.10 -8.37 1.93
N ARG A 241 -1.94 -9.38 1.73
CA ARG A 241 -2.72 -10.01 2.80
C ARG A 241 -1.85 -10.50 3.96
N SER A 242 -0.73 -11.17 3.68
CA SER A 242 0.20 -11.67 4.69
C SER A 242 0.83 -10.55 5.50
N ALA A 243 1.37 -9.53 4.83
CA ALA A 243 2.01 -8.38 5.48
C ALA A 243 1.02 -7.61 6.39
N LEU A 244 -0.19 -7.34 5.89
CA LEU A 244 -1.22 -6.60 6.63
C LEU A 244 -1.73 -7.37 7.86
N MET A 245 -2.00 -8.67 7.70
CA MET A 245 -2.53 -9.51 8.78
C MET A 245 -1.54 -9.74 9.93
N ARG A 246 -0.23 -9.67 9.68
CA ARG A 246 0.79 -9.75 10.74
C ARG A 246 0.79 -8.53 11.65
N VAL A 247 0.32 -7.38 11.17
CA VAL A 247 0.28 -6.13 11.97
C VAL A 247 -1.06 -5.98 12.67
N SER A 248 -2.17 -6.06 11.94
CA SER A 248 -3.50 -6.13 12.56
C SER A 248 -4.53 -6.80 11.66
N SER A 249 -5.50 -7.49 12.27
CA SER A 249 -6.58 -8.18 11.55
C SER A 249 -7.53 -7.22 10.83
N GLN A 250 -7.57 -5.95 11.22
CA GLN A 250 -8.41 -4.93 10.60
C GLN A 250 -7.84 -4.50 9.24
N LEU A 251 -6.52 -4.43 9.10
CA LEU A 251 -5.84 -3.97 7.87
C LEU A 251 -6.11 -4.84 6.64
N LYS A 252 -6.58 -6.09 6.81
CA LYS A 252 -7.02 -6.93 5.67
C LYS A 252 -8.07 -6.26 4.80
N HIS A 253 -8.87 -5.36 5.38
CA HIS A 253 -9.92 -4.64 4.68
C HIS A 253 -9.38 -3.52 3.80
N LEU A 254 -8.06 -3.28 3.77
CA LEU A 254 -7.43 -2.37 2.82
C LEU A 254 -7.34 -2.94 1.40
N LEU A 255 -7.46 -4.25 1.23
CA LEU A 255 -7.47 -4.88 -0.09
C LEU A 255 -8.84 -4.70 -0.76
N TYR A 256 -8.81 -4.38 -2.05
CA TYR A 256 -9.99 -4.32 -2.93
C TYR A 256 -11.09 -3.35 -2.47
N THR A 257 -10.71 -2.21 -1.89
CA THR A 257 -11.65 -1.28 -1.24
C THR A 257 -12.53 -0.51 -2.21
N ALA A 258 -12.13 -0.41 -3.48
CA ALA A 258 -12.95 0.18 -4.53
C ALA A 258 -14.14 -0.72 -4.93
N LEU A 259 -14.16 -1.99 -4.50
CA LEU A 259 -15.15 -2.98 -4.91
C LEU A 259 -16.21 -3.23 -3.83
N TRP A 260 -17.40 -3.67 -4.28
CA TRP A 260 -18.44 -4.18 -3.39
C TRP A 260 -17.99 -5.42 -2.63
N ASP A 261 -18.49 -5.61 -1.41
CA ASP A 261 -18.04 -6.69 -0.52
C ASP A 261 -18.17 -8.10 -1.09
N TRP A 262 -19.22 -8.38 -1.86
CA TRP A 262 -19.38 -9.68 -2.52
C TRP A 262 -18.29 -9.93 -3.59
N LEU A 263 -17.87 -8.88 -4.29
CA LEU A 263 -16.84 -8.96 -5.32
C LEU A 263 -15.45 -9.11 -4.69
N ARG A 264 -15.21 -8.45 -3.55
CA ARG A 264 -13.99 -8.63 -2.74
C ARG A 264 -13.79 -10.09 -2.34
N TRP A 265 -14.87 -10.78 -1.99
CA TRP A 265 -14.81 -12.20 -1.65
C TRP A 265 -14.34 -13.06 -2.82
N ILE A 266 -14.77 -12.73 -4.05
CA ILE A 266 -14.30 -13.37 -5.28
C ILE A 266 -12.80 -13.09 -5.49
N CYS A 267 -12.35 -11.83 -5.33
CA CYS A 267 -10.94 -11.47 -5.45
C CYS A 267 -10.06 -12.27 -4.47
N PHE A 268 -10.46 -12.38 -3.20
CA PHE A 268 -9.73 -13.19 -2.22
C PHE A 268 -9.70 -14.68 -2.58
N GLY A 269 -10.79 -15.21 -3.15
CA GLY A 269 -10.84 -16.58 -3.65
C GLY A 269 -9.85 -16.81 -4.79
N PHE A 270 -9.82 -15.92 -5.79
CA PHE A 270 -8.88 -16.00 -6.89
C PHE A 270 -7.43 -15.81 -6.44
N GLN A 271 -7.16 -14.90 -5.49
CA GLN A 271 -5.82 -14.71 -4.93
C GLN A 271 -5.32 -15.98 -4.24
N MET A 272 -6.20 -16.67 -3.52
CA MET A 272 -5.86 -17.93 -2.86
C MET A 272 -5.55 -19.04 -3.88
N ILE A 273 -6.33 -19.13 -4.96
CA ILE A 273 -6.08 -20.08 -6.05
C ILE A 273 -4.74 -19.76 -6.72
N LEU A 274 -4.48 -18.49 -7.04
CA LEU A 274 -3.23 -18.06 -7.67
C LEU A 274 -2.02 -18.40 -6.79
N ALA A 275 -2.08 -18.07 -5.50
CA ALA A 275 -1.01 -18.39 -4.55
C ALA A 275 -0.79 -19.90 -4.45
N TRP A 276 -1.87 -20.69 -4.39
CA TRP A 276 -1.78 -22.15 -4.37
C TRP A 276 -1.11 -22.67 -5.64
N VAL A 277 -1.56 -22.27 -6.83
CA VAL A 277 -0.93 -22.67 -8.10
C VAL A 277 0.54 -22.26 -8.15
N PHE A 278 0.86 -21.05 -7.70
CA PHE A 278 2.23 -20.55 -7.65
C PHE A 278 3.15 -21.43 -6.78
N THR A 279 2.66 -21.97 -5.66
CA THR A 279 3.47 -22.91 -4.84
C THR A 279 3.84 -24.21 -5.56
N TRP A 280 3.07 -24.65 -6.57
CA TRP A 280 3.38 -25.85 -7.35
C TRP A 280 4.29 -25.58 -8.55
N VAL A 281 4.13 -24.42 -9.18
CA VAL A 281 4.77 -24.11 -10.47
C VAL A 281 6.01 -23.23 -10.31
N GLY A 282 6.01 -22.31 -9.34
CA GLY A 282 7.08 -21.34 -9.11
C GLY A 282 7.21 -20.24 -10.18
N ASN A 283 6.36 -20.22 -11.21
CA ASN A 283 6.36 -19.19 -12.25
C ASN A 283 5.02 -18.46 -12.31
N LEU A 284 5.03 -17.14 -12.17
CA LEU A 284 3.81 -16.33 -12.10
C LEU A 284 3.01 -16.31 -13.42
N GLY A 285 3.68 -16.24 -14.57
CA GLY A 285 2.99 -16.24 -15.86
C GLY A 285 2.23 -17.55 -16.12
N ILE A 286 2.86 -18.69 -15.86
CA ILE A 286 2.20 -20.00 -15.95
C ILE A 286 1.08 -20.11 -14.90
N SER A 287 1.28 -19.54 -13.71
CA SER A 287 0.27 -19.53 -12.65
C SER A 287 -1.00 -18.77 -13.06
N ILE A 288 -0.86 -17.66 -13.77
CA ILE A 288 -1.99 -16.90 -14.33
C ILE A 288 -2.72 -17.72 -15.41
N ILE A 289 -2.00 -18.40 -16.29
CA ILE A 289 -2.62 -19.27 -17.32
C ILE A 289 -3.45 -20.37 -16.67
N LEU A 290 -2.89 -21.04 -15.66
CA LEU A 290 -3.59 -22.08 -14.90
C LEU A 290 -4.78 -21.52 -14.11
N LEU A 291 -4.63 -20.34 -13.50
CA LEU A 291 -5.75 -19.64 -12.85
C LEU A 291 -6.91 -19.43 -13.84
N ALA A 292 -6.62 -18.93 -15.05
CA ALA A 292 -7.64 -18.72 -16.07
C ALA A 292 -8.34 -20.02 -16.47
N LEU A 293 -7.61 -21.14 -16.59
CA LEU A 293 -8.19 -22.45 -16.86
C LEU A 293 -9.08 -22.93 -15.71
N ILE A 294 -8.63 -22.81 -14.46
CA ILE A 294 -9.40 -23.20 -13.27
C ILE A 294 -10.70 -22.39 -13.19
N ILE A 295 -10.62 -21.07 -13.36
CA ILE A 295 -11.78 -20.17 -13.36
C ILE A 295 -12.75 -20.57 -14.47
N LYS A 296 -12.26 -20.84 -15.68
CA LYS A 296 -13.11 -21.28 -16.81
C LYS A 296 -13.82 -22.61 -16.52
N ILE A 297 -13.14 -23.56 -15.86
CA ILE A 297 -13.74 -24.84 -15.46
C ILE A 297 -14.82 -24.62 -14.39
N LEU A 298 -14.53 -23.80 -13.38
CA LEU A 298 -15.47 -23.52 -12.29
C LEU A 298 -16.75 -22.83 -12.80
N LEU A 299 -16.61 -21.97 -13.79
CA LEU A 299 -17.71 -21.20 -14.36
C LEU A 299 -18.40 -21.89 -15.54
N TYR A 300 -17.85 -22.99 -16.05
CA TYR A 300 -18.44 -23.76 -17.15
C TYR A 300 -19.95 -24.04 -17.00
N PRO A 301 -20.48 -24.52 -15.86
CA PRO A 301 -21.92 -24.74 -15.72
C PRO A 301 -22.72 -23.44 -15.88
N LEU A 302 -22.21 -22.34 -15.34
CA LEU A 302 -22.86 -21.03 -15.42
C LEU A 302 -22.81 -20.46 -16.85
N SER A 303 -21.66 -20.60 -17.53
CA SER A 303 -21.49 -20.21 -18.93
C SER A 303 -22.43 -20.98 -19.85
N ASN A 304 -22.64 -22.29 -19.63
CA ASN A 304 -23.56 -23.10 -20.42
C ASN A 304 -25.01 -22.64 -20.27
N VAL A 305 -25.43 -22.23 -19.07
CA VAL A 305 -26.77 -21.66 -18.84
C VAL A 305 -26.92 -20.34 -19.59
N ALA A 306 -25.91 -19.48 -19.52
CA ALA A 306 -25.91 -18.23 -20.26
C ALA A 306 -25.99 -18.44 -21.78
N GLU A 307 -25.27 -19.45 -22.29
CA GLU A 307 -25.28 -19.81 -23.70
C GLU A 307 -26.66 -20.28 -24.16
N ARG A 308 -27.34 -21.11 -23.36
CA ARG A 308 -28.72 -21.55 -23.66
C ARG A 308 -29.68 -20.37 -23.78
N TRP A 309 -29.60 -19.40 -22.86
CA TRP A 309 -30.42 -18.19 -22.92
C TRP A 309 -30.10 -17.36 -24.17
N GLN A 310 -28.83 -17.28 -24.56
CA GLN A 310 -28.44 -16.59 -25.79
C GLN A 310 -29.00 -17.27 -27.04
N GLN A 311 -28.98 -18.62 -27.08
CA GLN A 311 -29.54 -19.38 -28.19
C GLN A 311 -31.05 -19.17 -28.33
N GLU A 312 -31.80 -19.15 -27.23
CA GLU A 312 -33.23 -18.82 -27.21
C GLU A 312 -33.50 -17.41 -27.76
N VAL A 313 -32.72 -16.42 -27.29
CA VAL A 313 -32.80 -15.03 -27.77
C VAL A 313 -32.51 -14.93 -29.26
N ASN A 314 -31.44 -15.57 -29.73
CA ASN A 314 -31.04 -15.56 -31.13
C ASN A 314 -32.11 -16.19 -32.02
N ALA A 315 -32.75 -17.27 -31.57
CA ALA A 315 -33.85 -17.91 -32.31
C ALA A 315 -35.06 -16.97 -32.44
N ILE A 316 -35.45 -16.29 -31.37
CA ILE A 316 -36.53 -15.29 -31.38
C ILE A 316 -36.17 -14.12 -32.30
N GLN A 317 -34.93 -13.63 -32.21
CA GLN A 317 -34.45 -12.52 -33.03
C GLN A 317 -34.42 -12.89 -34.53
N ALA A 318 -33.98 -14.10 -34.87
CA ALA A 318 -33.99 -14.60 -36.24
C ALA A 318 -35.40 -14.66 -36.84
N TRP A 319 -36.40 -15.02 -36.03
CA TRP A 319 -37.82 -14.99 -36.45
C TRP A 319 -38.35 -13.56 -36.61
N LEU A 320 -37.88 -12.63 -35.78
CA LEU A 320 -38.36 -11.26 -35.67
C LEU A 320 -37.77 -10.35 -36.76
N GLN A 321 -36.46 -10.48 -37.05
CA GLN A 321 -35.74 -9.66 -38.03
C GLN A 321 -36.44 -9.53 -39.41
N PRO A 322 -36.87 -10.62 -40.09
CA PRO A 322 -37.51 -10.49 -41.40
C PRO A 322 -38.88 -9.79 -41.32
N ARG A 323 -39.60 -9.92 -40.21
CA ARG A 323 -40.92 -9.29 -40.00
C ARG A 323 -40.77 -7.81 -39.69
N LEU A 324 -39.81 -7.45 -38.86
CA LEU A 324 -39.44 -6.05 -38.62
C LEU A 324 -38.99 -5.35 -39.91
N LYS A 325 -38.21 -6.04 -40.76
CA LYS A 325 -37.83 -5.51 -42.08
C LYS A 325 -39.07 -5.22 -42.95
N LYS A 326 -40.03 -6.14 -43.03
CA LYS A 326 -41.28 -5.93 -43.77
C LYS A 326 -42.11 -4.76 -43.24
N ILE A 327 -42.18 -4.59 -41.92
CA ILE A 327 -42.88 -3.44 -41.31
C ILE A 327 -42.18 -2.14 -41.70
N LYS A 328 -40.84 -2.11 -41.63
CA LYS A 328 -40.02 -0.93 -41.97
C LYS A 328 -40.09 -0.56 -43.46
N THR A 329 -40.24 -1.53 -44.37
CA THR A 329 -40.40 -1.25 -45.80
C THR A 329 -41.79 -0.77 -46.17
N ASN A 330 -42.82 -1.25 -45.48
CA ASN A 330 -44.21 -1.03 -45.89
C ASN A 330 -44.89 0.12 -45.12
N TYR A 331 -44.35 0.52 -43.97
CA TYR A 331 -44.95 1.52 -43.08
C TYR A 331 -43.90 2.47 -42.53
N THR A 332 -44.31 3.72 -42.27
CA THR A 332 -43.44 4.79 -41.74
C THR A 332 -44.16 5.57 -40.63
N GLY A 333 -43.38 6.19 -39.74
CA GLY A 333 -43.92 7.01 -38.65
C GLY A 333 -44.59 6.18 -37.56
N GLU A 334 -45.67 6.71 -36.99
CA GLU A 334 -46.38 6.14 -35.83
C GLU A 334 -46.95 4.74 -36.09
N GLU A 335 -47.45 4.49 -37.31
CA GLU A 335 -47.98 3.17 -37.68
C GLU A 335 -46.94 2.05 -37.65
N ALA A 336 -45.70 2.36 -38.06
CA ALA A 336 -44.61 1.39 -38.02
C ALA A 336 -44.22 1.07 -36.57
N HIS A 337 -44.29 2.06 -35.68
CA HIS A 337 -44.02 1.88 -34.25
C HIS A 337 -45.08 0.99 -33.59
N GLN A 338 -46.37 1.28 -33.82
CA GLN A 338 -47.48 0.50 -33.25
C GLN A 338 -47.47 -0.96 -33.74
N ARG A 339 -47.23 -1.19 -35.04
CA ARG A 339 -47.12 -2.56 -35.58
C ARG A 339 -45.90 -3.31 -35.05
N THR A 340 -44.79 -2.61 -34.81
CA THR A 340 -43.60 -3.20 -34.17
C THR A 340 -43.90 -3.61 -32.73
N LEU A 341 -44.60 -2.76 -31.98
CA LEU A 341 -44.97 -3.05 -30.59
C LEU A 341 -45.95 -4.23 -30.50
N ALA A 342 -46.96 -4.27 -31.37
CA ALA A 342 -47.90 -5.39 -31.45
C ALA A 342 -47.19 -6.72 -31.76
N LEU A 343 -46.22 -6.70 -32.68
CA LEU A 343 -45.40 -7.87 -33.02
C LEU A 343 -44.55 -8.36 -31.83
N TYR A 344 -44.02 -7.44 -31.01
CA TYR A 344 -43.30 -7.80 -29.79
C TYR A 344 -44.21 -8.41 -28.72
N GLN A 345 -45.43 -7.89 -28.58
CA GLN A 345 -46.45 -8.42 -27.67
C GLN A 345 -46.93 -9.82 -28.10
N GLU A 346 -47.14 -10.04 -29.40
CA GLU A 346 -47.53 -11.35 -29.96
C GLU A 346 -46.52 -12.45 -29.62
N LYS A 347 -45.22 -12.10 -29.56
CA LYS A 347 -44.16 -13.03 -29.18
C LYS A 347 -43.84 -13.07 -27.69
N GLY A 348 -44.58 -12.34 -26.87
CA GLY A 348 -44.38 -12.33 -25.41
C GLY A 348 -42.99 -11.84 -25.01
N ILE A 349 -42.40 -10.93 -25.79
CA ILE A 349 -41.09 -10.37 -25.49
C ILE A 349 -41.23 -9.44 -24.27
N SER A 350 -40.85 -9.93 -23.11
CA SER A 350 -40.83 -9.15 -21.87
C SER A 350 -39.55 -8.30 -21.78
N PRO A 351 -39.53 -7.24 -20.96
CA PRO A 351 -38.31 -6.47 -20.70
C PRO A 351 -37.11 -7.31 -20.23
N MET A 352 -37.35 -8.50 -19.66
CA MET A 352 -36.30 -9.46 -19.27
C MET A 352 -35.55 -10.06 -20.47
N PHE A 353 -36.11 -9.98 -21.68
CA PHE A 353 -35.45 -10.43 -22.91
C PHE A 353 -34.12 -9.71 -23.17
N THR A 354 -34.05 -8.41 -22.88
CA THR A 354 -32.82 -7.62 -23.05
C THR A 354 -31.73 -8.06 -22.07
N VAL A 355 -32.10 -8.30 -20.80
CA VAL A 355 -31.19 -8.82 -19.78
C VAL A 355 -30.69 -10.22 -20.16
N LYS A 356 -31.57 -11.09 -20.68
CA LYS A 356 -31.18 -12.41 -21.21
C LYS A 356 -30.24 -12.31 -22.41
N SER A 357 -30.43 -11.32 -23.28
CA SER A 357 -29.57 -11.10 -24.45
C SER A 357 -28.15 -10.64 -24.11
N LEU A 358 -27.94 -10.15 -22.88
CA LEU A 358 -26.63 -9.75 -22.38
C LEU A 358 -26.08 -10.72 -21.32
N ALA A 359 -26.80 -11.80 -21.01
CA ALA A 359 -26.51 -12.64 -19.85
C ALA A 359 -25.08 -13.24 -19.89
N GLY A 360 -24.61 -13.65 -21.06
CA GLY A 360 -23.24 -14.16 -21.23
C GLY A 360 -22.18 -13.13 -20.84
N LEU A 361 -22.35 -11.88 -21.28
CA LEU A 361 -21.44 -10.78 -20.92
C LEU A 361 -21.58 -10.39 -19.44
N LEU A 362 -22.81 -10.32 -18.92
CA LEU A 362 -23.10 -9.92 -17.55
C LEU A 362 -22.48 -10.87 -16.52
N ILE A 363 -22.44 -12.18 -16.82
CA ILE A 363 -21.76 -13.15 -15.97
C ILE A 363 -20.24 -12.88 -15.97
N GLN A 364 -19.66 -12.60 -17.14
CA GLN A 364 -18.22 -12.41 -17.30
C GLN A 364 -17.69 -11.12 -16.66
N ILE A 365 -18.46 -10.03 -16.69
CA ILE A 365 -18.01 -8.71 -16.20
C ILE A 365 -17.52 -8.75 -14.75
N PRO A 366 -18.28 -9.27 -13.77
CA PRO A 366 -17.80 -9.41 -12.39
C PRO A 366 -16.51 -10.19 -12.25
N ILE A 367 -16.37 -11.30 -12.98
CA ILE A 367 -15.18 -12.14 -12.92
C ILE A 367 -13.98 -11.40 -13.48
N PHE A 368 -14.18 -10.68 -14.58
CA PHE A 368 -13.16 -9.85 -15.19
C PHE A 368 -12.69 -8.75 -14.23
N ILE A 369 -13.63 -8.01 -13.61
CA ILE A 369 -13.29 -6.99 -12.61
C ILE A 369 -12.51 -7.63 -11.45
N ALA A 370 -12.99 -8.76 -10.91
CA ALA A 370 -12.31 -9.43 -9.80
C ALA A 370 -10.88 -9.86 -10.14
N VAL A 371 -10.65 -10.47 -11.31
CA VAL A 371 -9.30 -10.86 -11.74
C VAL A 371 -8.44 -9.62 -12.03
N PHE A 372 -9.01 -8.60 -12.68
CA PHE A 372 -8.30 -7.37 -13.00
C PHE A 372 -7.83 -6.65 -11.74
N ASP A 373 -8.68 -6.46 -10.74
CA ASP A 373 -8.31 -5.85 -9.46
C ASP A 373 -7.37 -6.73 -8.64
N MET A 374 -7.59 -8.05 -8.65
CA MET A 374 -6.71 -8.99 -7.95
C MET A 374 -5.28 -8.96 -8.50
N LEU A 375 -5.10 -8.98 -9.83
CA LEU A 375 -3.79 -8.84 -10.46
C LEU A 375 -3.27 -7.40 -10.34
N GLY A 376 -4.16 -6.41 -10.46
CA GLY A 376 -3.87 -4.98 -10.39
C GLY A 376 -3.20 -4.59 -9.07
N GLU A 377 -3.73 -5.05 -7.93
CA GLU A 377 -3.16 -4.76 -6.61
C GLU A 377 -2.04 -5.75 -6.18
N SER A 378 -1.72 -6.77 -6.99
CA SER A 378 -0.73 -7.78 -6.59
C SER A 378 0.71 -7.31 -6.79
N ILE A 379 1.38 -6.99 -5.69
CA ILE A 379 2.81 -6.63 -5.70
C ILE A 379 3.71 -7.77 -6.21
N MET A 380 3.27 -9.04 -6.08
CA MET A 380 4.03 -10.20 -6.57
C MET A 380 4.32 -10.14 -8.07
N LEU A 381 3.46 -9.48 -8.86
CA LEU A 381 3.62 -9.40 -10.32
C LEU A 381 4.59 -8.31 -10.75
N LYS A 382 4.91 -7.37 -9.87
CA LYS A 382 5.74 -6.22 -10.20
C LYS A 382 7.16 -6.66 -10.48
N GLY A 383 7.69 -6.24 -11.63
CA GLY A 383 9.04 -6.61 -12.08
C GLY A 383 9.20 -8.07 -12.52
N GLN A 384 8.10 -8.81 -12.65
CA GLN A 384 8.14 -10.22 -13.07
C GLN A 384 7.81 -10.32 -14.56
N GLY A 385 8.77 -10.81 -15.34
CA GLY A 385 8.61 -11.02 -16.78
C GLY A 385 8.03 -12.39 -17.13
N PHE A 386 7.37 -12.48 -18.28
CA PHE A 386 6.92 -13.74 -18.86
C PHE A 386 6.92 -13.68 -20.39
N LEU A 387 7.69 -14.57 -21.03
CA LEU A 387 7.88 -14.62 -22.48
C LEU A 387 8.36 -13.27 -23.04
N TRP A 388 7.53 -12.57 -23.83
CA TRP A 388 7.83 -11.24 -24.38
C TRP A 388 7.39 -10.08 -23.48
N ILE A 389 6.65 -10.37 -22.40
CA ILE A 389 6.18 -9.37 -21.46
C ILE A 389 7.26 -9.13 -20.42
N ASN A 390 7.75 -7.89 -20.32
CA ASN A 390 8.81 -7.53 -19.37
C ASN A 390 8.30 -7.42 -17.92
N ASP A 391 7.06 -6.98 -17.73
CA ASP A 391 6.46 -6.78 -16.41
C ASP A 391 4.97 -7.12 -16.46
N LEU A 392 4.57 -8.20 -15.79
CA LEU A 392 3.20 -8.68 -15.70
C LEU A 392 2.25 -7.70 -15.00
N SER A 393 2.78 -6.76 -14.21
CA SER A 393 1.98 -5.75 -13.51
C SER A 393 1.62 -4.54 -14.38
N ARG A 394 2.21 -4.42 -15.57
CA ARG A 394 2.06 -3.29 -16.48
C ARG A 394 1.35 -3.68 -17.78
N PRO A 395 0.71 -2.72 -18.47
CA PRO A 395 0.19 -2.94 -19.82
C PRO A 395 1.29 -3.45 -20.75
N ASP A 396 0.94 -4.40 -21.64
CA ASP A 396 1.87 -4.90 -22.65
C ASP A 396 2.30 -3.77 -23.60
N GLN A 397 3.61 -3.56 -23.71
CA GLN A 397 4.22 -2.50 -24.51
C GLN A 397 4.55 -2.95 -25.93
N TRP A 398 4.23 -4.19 -26.31
CA TRP A 398 4.52 -4.69 -27.66
C TRP A 398 3.90 -3.82 -28.77
N MET A 399 2.80 -3.12 -28.48
CA MET A 399 2.16 -2.18 -29.40
C MET A 399 2.31 -0.70 -28.99
N ASN A 400 3.45 -0.29 -28.43
CA ASN A 400 3.80 1.14 -28.36
C ASN A 400 4.00 1.69 -29.80
N LEU A 401 2.89 1.94 -30.50
CA LEU A 401 2.73 2.73 -31.72
C LEU A 401 2.11 4.09 -31.37
#